data_AF-A0A6M0EYJ2-F1
#
_entry.id   AF-A0A6M0EYJ2-F1
#
_cell.length_a   1.000
_cell.length_b   1.000
_cell.length_c   1.000
_cell.angle_alpha   90.00
_cell.angle_beta   90.00
_cell.angle_gamma   90.00
#
_symmetry.space_group_name_H-M   'P 1'
#
loop_
_entity.id
_entity.type
_entity.pdbx_description
1 polymer ?
#
loop_
_entity_poly.entity_id
_entity_poly.type
_entity_poly.pdbx_seq_one_letter_code
_entity_poly.pdbx_strand_id
1 'polypeptide(L)'
;MFDFPEMDANSPLSLSINPNSTQLTDSLDVPDLLTSTPAPNNQLGAIEVENWQLSLEYSPIDVDSLLVPQSIEVEKASTSNSTTELDNISKDLLTGQMLSSGIGTLNRVRPYTIKPGDTLWNIAQQELGNPYNWVNIQKEDGTTFTEAEARNLQIGQLVYLPMSNSPFELDQILDSVEPSMLPYAQDSIPLILSQVEQSGITDQAQIAYILATAEHESHLGRWMEELSDGWQYEGRQDLGNIHPGDGPRFKGRGYIQITGRSNYQYWSNILGIDLVNNPQRASEPEIAATILVQGMRDGTFTGVSLSDYINNSQLDFYNARRIVNRLDRASEIAAIAEDYLRILT
;
A
#
# COMPACT_ATOMS: atom_id res chain seq x y z
N MET A 1 13.33 -17.35 -20.27
CA MET A 1 14.52 -16.78 -19.62
C MET A 1 14.52 -15.30 -19.95
N PHE A 2 13.92 -14.49 -19.09
CA PHE A 2 13.88 -13.03 -19.17
C PHE A 2 13.84 -12.49 -17.74
N ASP A 3 14.56 -11.38 -17.54
CA ASP A 3 15.08 -10.80 -16.30
C ASP A 3 14.04 -10.42 -15.22
N PHE A 4 14.40 -10.73 -13.98
CA PHE A 4 14.05 -9.91 -12.81
C PHE A 4 15.19 -8.89 -12.60
N PRO A 5 14.93 -7.66 -12.15
CA PRO A 5 15.99 -6.73 -11.80
C PRO A 5 16.73 -7.22 -10.54
N GLU A 6 17.97 -7.67 -10.68
CA GLU A 6 18.89 -7.91 -9.56
C GLU A 6 19.46 -6.57 -9.04
N MET A 7 19.35 -6.36 -7.72
CA MET A 7 20.20 -5.41 -7.00
C MET A 7 21.51 -6.10 -6.63
N ASP A 8 22.62 -5.68 -7.23
CA ASP A 8 23.95 -6.16 -6.86
C ASP A 8 24.48 -5.39 -5.65
N ALA A 9 24.65 -6.11 -4.54
CA ALA A 9 25.32 -5.69 -3.33
C ALA A 9 26.72 -6.33 -3.27
N ASN A 10 27.64 -5.90 -4.14
CA ASN A 10 29.08 -5.74 -3.89
C ASN A 10 29.85 -5.62 -5.22
N SER A 11 30.20 -4.39 -5.61
CA SER A 11 31.37 -4.16 -6.47
C SER A 11 32.06 -2.84 -6.12
N PRO A 12 33.41 -2.82 -6.05
CA PRO A 12 34.18 -1.70 -5.52
C PRO A 12 34.21 -0.50 -6.48
N LEU A 13 34.01 0.70 -5.92
CA LEU A 13 34.18 1.97 -6.62
C LEU A 13 35.63 2.14 -7.11
N SER A 14 35.90 1.90 -8.39
CA SER A 14 37.11 2.37 -9.05
C SER A 14 36.87 3.77 -9.61
N LEU A 15 37.49 4.79 -9.00
CA LEU A 15 37.62 6.12 -9.59
C LEU A 15 38.45 6.02 -10.88
N SER A 16 37.86 6.47 -11.99
CA SER A 16 38.54 6.75 -13.24
C SER A 16 38.49 8.26 -13.48
N ILE A 17 39.64 8.91 -13.34
CA ILE A 17 39.88 10.32 -13.67
C ILE A 17 40.22 10.38 -15.15
N ASN A 18 39.48 11.16 -15.95
CA ASN A 18 39.86 11.46 -17.33
C ASN A 18 40.63 12.80 -17.37
N PRO A 19 41.90 12.83 -17.84
CA PRO A 19 42.73 14.03 -17.91
C PRO A 19 42.60 14.76 -19.26
N ASN A 20 42.81 16.08 -19.22
CA ASN A 20 42.83 17.11 -20.29
C ASN A 20 41.57 17.97 -20.29
N SER A 21 41.58 19.29 -20.17
CA SER A 21 42.56 20.36 -19.95
C SER A 21 41.66 21.59 -19.64
N THR A 22 41.95 22.51 -18.74
CA THR A 22 42.99 23.54 -18.87
C THR A 22 43.25 24.11 -17.47
N GLN A 23 44.53 24.17 -17.07
CA GLN A 23 44.95 25.01 -15.97
C GLN A 23 44.79 26.48 -16.35
N LEU A 24 44.23 27.27 -15.43
CA LEU A 24 44.74 28.61 -15.15
C LEU A 24 44.67 28.82 -13.63
N THR A 25 45.87 28.91 -13.09
CA THR A 25 46.28 29.37 -11.76
C THR A 25 45.46 30.56 -11.27
N ASP A 26 44.98 30.51 -10.02
CA ASP A 26 45.42 31.48 -9.00
C ASP A 26 44.93 31.09 -7.60
N SER A 27 45.86 31.17 -6.65
CA SER A 27 45.62 31.09 -5.21
C SER A 27 44.89 32.34 -4.76
N LEU A 28 43.77 32.20 -4.07
CA LEU A 28 43.26 33.28 -3.21
C LEU A 28 42.74 32.70 -1.89
N ASP A 29 43.40 33.16 -0.84
CA ASP A 29 43.19 32.88 0.58
C ASP A 29 41.75 33.18 1.03
N VAL A 30 41.26 32.34 1.94
CA VAL A 30 40.11 32.64 2.79
C VAL A 30 40.61 33.39 4.03
N PRO A 31 39.98 34.52 4.38
CA PRO A 31 39.70 34.73 5.79
C PRO A 31 38.24 35.11 6.07
N ASP A 32 37.80 34.69 7.25
CA ASP A 32 36.62 35.09 8.01
C ASP A 32 36.03 36.47 7.66
N LEU A 33 34.70 36.53 7.55
CA LEU A 33 33.96 37.62 8.17
C LEU A 33 32.53 37.20 8.50
N LEU A 34 32.27 37.07 9.80
CA LEU A 34 30.95 37.25 10.39
C LEU A 34 30.46 38.69 10.10
N THR A 35 29.17 38.84 9.84
CA THR A 35 28.22 39.84 10.41
C THR A 35 27.21 40.40 9.41
N SER A 36 25.98 40.58 9.92
CA SER A 36 24.89 41.47 9.49
C SER A 36 23.84 40.97 8.46
N THR A 37 22.65 40.72 8.99
CA THR A 37 21.32 40.84 8.33
C THR A 37 20.95 42.32 8.05
N PRO A 38 19.82 42.66 7.38
CA PRO A 38 19.27 42.24 6.08
C PRO A 38 18.81 43.45 5.21
N ALA A 39 18.29 43.21 3.99
CA ALA A 39 17.30 43.99 3.17
C ALA A 39 17.70 44.16 1.66
N PRO A 40 16.84 44.69 0.76
CA PRO A 40 15.53 44.22 0.29
C PRO A 40 15.41 44.13 -1.28
N ASN A 41 14.32 43.52 -1.77
CA ASN A 41 13.68 43.62 -3.12
C ASN A 41 14.49 44.10 -4.36
N ASN A 42 14.57 43.27 -5.42
CA ASN A 42 13.81 43.50 -6.68
C ASN A 42 14.04 42.43 -7.77
N GLN A 43 12.90 42.04 -8.38
CA GLN A 43 12.64 41.61 -9.76
C GLN A 43 13.79 41.22 -10.71
N LEU A 44 13.77 39.95 -11.16
CA LEU A 44 14.04 39.45 -12.53
C LEU A 44 13.40 38.04 -12.56
N GLY A 45 12.64 37.54 -13.53
CA GLY A 45 12.12 37.95 -14.83
C GLY A 45 11.39 36.70 -15.34
N ALA A 46 10.18 36.86 -15.88
CA ALA A 46 9.43 35.74 -16.45
C ALA A 46 10.18 35.16 -17.65
N ILE A 47 10.26 33.83 -17.74
CA ILE A 47 10.62 33.11 -18.95
C ILE A 47 9.44 32.22 -19.29
N GLU A 48 8.72 32.61 -20.34
CA GLU A 48 7.79 31.78 -21.08
C GLU A 48 8.56 30.63 -21.73
N VAL A 49 8.03 29.41 -21.66
CA VAL A 49 8.55 28.27 -22.43
C VAL A 49 7.47 27.88 -23.42
N GLU A 50 7.77 28.13 -24.69
CA GLU A 50 6.93 27.85 -25.84
C GLU A 50 6.70 26.34 -26.06
N ASN A 51 5.51 26.08 -26.62
CA ASN A 51 4.97 24.82 -27.08
C ASN A 51 5.95 23.94 -27.88
N TRP A 52 6.04 22.66 -27.52
CA TRP A 52 6.45 21.60 -28.43
C TRP A 52 5.32 20.57 -28.54
N GLN A 53 4.61 20.61 -29.67
CA GLN A 53 3.68 19.57 -30.09
C GLN A 53 4.47 18.32 -30.51
N LEU A 54 4.16 17.18 -29.90
CA LEU A 54 4.56 15.86 -30.40
C LEU A 54 3.35 15.20 -31.05
N SER A 55 3.36 15.17 -32.38
CA SER A 55 2.46 14.41 -33.23
C SER A 55 2.81 12.93 -33.20
N LEU A 56 1.89 12.09 -32.74
CA LEU A 56 1.96 10.63 -32.88
C LEU A 56 1.08 10.22 -34.06
N GLU A 57 1.71 9.85 -35.17
CA GLU A 57 1.05 9.18 -36.30
C GLU A 57 0.72 7.73 -35.90
N TYR A 58 -0.57 7.40 -35.86
CA TYR A 58 -1.08 6.04 -35.73
C TYR A 58 -0.91 5.30 -37.06
N SER A 59 -0.23 4.15 -37.05
CA SER A 59 -0.38 3.12 -38.10
C SER A 59 -1.26 1.99 -37.56
N PRO A 60 -2.31 1.56 -38.29
CA PRO A 60 -3.23 0.52 -37.81
C PRO A 60 -2.62 -0.89 -37.93
N ILE A 61 -2.85 -1.71 -36.91
CA ILE A 61 -2.49 -3.14 -36.89
C ILE A 61 -3.50 -3.92 -37.76
N ASP A 62 -2.94 -4.78 -38.60
CA ASP A 62 -3.62 -5.69 -39.53
C ASP A 62 -4.31 -6.84 -38.79
N VAL A 63 -5.63 -6.96 -38.94
CA VAL A 63 -6.48 -8.01 -38.37
C VAL A 63 -6.91 -8.97 -39.46
N ASP A 64 -5.99 -9.85 -39.89
CA ASP A 64 -6.36 -11.09 -40.59
C ASP A 64 -5.20 -12.10 -40.61
N SER A 65 -5.16 -12.96 -39.59
CA SER A 65 -4.74 -14.36 -39.73
C SER A 65 -4.81 -15.05 -38.38
N LEU A 66 -5.80 -15.91 -38.19
CA LEU A 66 -5.57 -17.34 -37.91
C LEU A 66 -6.91 -18.05 -37.79
N LEU A 67 -7.11 -18.97 -38.73
CA LEU A 67 -8.27 -19.79 -38.96
C LEU A 67 -8.54 -20.78 -37.82
N VAL A 68 -9.83 -20.94 -37.55
CA VAL A 68 -10.49 -22.02 -36.79
C VAL A 68 -10.14 -23.40 -37.36
N PRO A 69 -10.08 -24.44 -36.52
CA PRO A 69 -10.76 -25.69 -36.87
C PRO A 69 -11.82 -26.11 -35.85
N GLN A 70 -12.87 -26.73 -36.39
CA GLN A 70 -14.10 -27.13 -35.74
C GLN A 70 -14.02 -28.49 -35.00
N SER A 71 -14.96 -28.65 -34.07
CA SER A 71 -15.70 -29.88 -33.70
C SER A 71 -14.92 -31.16 -33.36
N ILE A 72 -15.00 -31.58 -32.09
CA ILE A 72 -14.86 -32.98 -31.68
C ILE A 72 -16.16 -33.39 -30.97
N GLU A 73 -16.92 -34.27 -31.62
CA GLU A 73 -17.97 -35.08 -30.99
C GLU A 73 -17.30 -36.16 -30.13
N VAL A 74 -17.77 -36.34 -28.89
CA VAL A 74 -17.43 -37.52 -28.09
C VAL A 74 -18.67 -38.38 -27.90
N GLU A 75 -18.52 -39.60 -28.36
CA GLU A 75 -19.45 -40.71 -28.48
C GLU A 75 -20.00 -41.18 -27.12
N LYS A 76 -21.29 -41.51 -27.07
CA LYS A 76 -21.90 -42.23 -25.95
C LYS A 76 -21.48 -43.70 -26.02
N ALA A 77 -20.75 -44.18 -25.02
CA ALA A 77 -20.64 -45.61 -24.73
C ALA A 77 -21.11 -45.89 -23.30
N SER A 78 -22.25 -46.57 -23.22
CA SER A 78 -22.81 -47.16 -22.01
C SER A 78 -22.09 -48.47 -21.71
N THR A 79 -21.59 -48.67 -20.49
CA THR A 79 -21.62 -49.99 -19.83
C THR A 79 -21.45 -49.82 -18.32
N SER A 80 -22.19 -50.68 -17.62
CA SER A 80 -22.67 -50.55 -16.26
C SER A 80 -21.80 -51.29 -15.22
N ASN A 81 -21.80 -50.71 -14.01
CA ASN A 81 -21.72 -51.33 -12.68
C ASN A 81 -20.35 -51.80 -12.13
N SER A 82 -19.79 -50.98 -11.24
CA SER A 82 -19.48 -51.39 -9.86
C SER A 82 -19.49 -50.15 -8.95
N THR A 83 -20.46 -50.13 -8.06
CA THR A 83 -20.84 -49.06 -7.14
C THR A 83 -20.02 -49.04 -5.85
N THR A 84 -20.16 -47.93 -5.11
CA THR A 84 -20.30 -47.84 -3.62
C THR A 84 -19.15 -47.42 -2.68
N GLU A 85 -18.04 -46.81 -3.13
CA GLU A 85 -17.12 -46.14 -2.18
C GLU A 85 -16.57 -44.75 -2.60
N LEU A 86 -16.58 -44.39 -3.88
CA LEU A 86 -16.02 -43.10 -4.34
C LEU A 86 -17.07 -41.99 -4.53
N ASP A 87 -18.36 -42.34 -4.63
CA ASP A 87 -19.44 -41.38 -4.85
C ASP A 87 -19.91 -40.65 -3.58
N ASN A 88 -19.62 -41.20 -2.39
CA ASN A 88 -19.97 -40.55 -1.12
C ASN A 88 -18.90 -39.53 -0.68
N ILE A 89 -17.64 -39.70 -1.09
CA ILE A 89 -16.57 -38.74 -0.79
C ILE A 89 -16.78 -37.44 -1.60
N SER A 90 -17.32 -37.54 -2.82
CA SER A 90 -17.52 -36.38 -3.70
C SER A 90 -18.70 -35.49 -3.31
N LYS A 91 -19.69 -35.99 -2.55
CA LYS A 91 -20.82 -35.16 -2.10
C LYS A 91 -20.58 -34.46 -0.77
N ASP A 92 -19.82 -35.07 0.12
CA ASP A 92 -19.46 -34.47 1.41
C ASP A 92 -18.35 -33.41 1.28
N LEU A 93 -17.47 -33.50 0.27
CA LEU A 93 -16.52 -32.43 -0.08
C LEU A 93 -17.17 -31.24 -0.83
N LEU A 94 -18.38 -31.40 -1.36
CA LEU A 94 -19.10 -30.37 -2.11
C LEU A 94 -20.12 -29.58 -1.26
N THR A 95 -20.26 -29.90 0.02
CA THR A 95 -21.06 -29.12 0.96
C THR A 95 -20.24 -28.85 2.22
N GLY A 96 -19.60 -27.68 2.29
CA GLY A 96 -18.72 -27.26 3.38
C GLY A 96 -19.41 -27.14 4.75
N GLN A 97 -19.76 -28.28 5.33
CA GLN A 97 -20.40 -28.40 6.63
C GLN A 97 -19.64 -29.43 7.48
N MET A 98 -19.45 -29.06 8.75
CA MET A 98 -18.70 -29.72 9.84
C MET A 98 -17.22 -29.30 9.84
N LEU A 99 -16.78 -28.37 10.69
CA LEU A 99 -16.85 -28.44 12.16
C LEU A 99 -17.30 -27.10 12.79
N SER A 100 -18.47 -27.10 13.42
CA SER A 100 -18.83 -26.07 14.41
C SER A 100 -18.35 -26.49 15.79
N SER A 101 -17.34 -25.81 16.30
CA SER A 101 -17.01 -25.72 17.73
C SER A 101 -16.43 -24.32 17.92
N GLY A 102 -17.05 -23.55 18.80
CA GLY A 102 -17.02 -22.09 18.76
C GLY A 102 -15.69 -21.41 19.12
N ILE A 103 -15.75 -20.08 18.95
CA ILE A 103 -14.80 -19.00 19.26
C ILE A 103 -13.94 -18.57 18.05
N GLY A 104 -14.18 -17.34 17.59
CA GLY A 104 -13.37 -16.62 16.60
C GLY A 104 -13.89 -16.69 15.17
N THR A 105 -13.91 -15.56 14.47
CA THR A 105 -14.13 -15.45 13.02
C THR A 105 -13.25 -16.46 12.28
N LEU A 106 -13.87 -17.53 11.77
CA LEU A 106 -13.15 -18.59 11.05
C LEU A 106 -12.57 -18.02 9.75
N ASN A 107 -11.25 -17.95 9.65
CA ASN A 107 -10.52 -17.75 8.40
C ASN A 107 -10.83 -18.94 7.48
N ARG A 108 -11.92 -18.84 6.73
CA ARG A 108 -12.28 -19.83 5.71
C ARG A 108 -11.27 -19.69 4.58
N VAL A 109 -10.70 -20.81 4.15
CA VAL A 109 -9.77 -20.86 3.02
C VAL A 109 -10.30 -21.80 1.95
N ARG A 110 -9.96 -21.54 0.68
CA ARG A 110 -10.23 -22.41 -0.46
C ARG A 110 -8.94 -22.87 -1.12
N PRO A 111 -8.85 -24.12 -1.58
CA PRO A 111 -7.69 -24.58 -2.30
C PRO A 111 -7.61 -23.91 -3.68
N TYR A 112 -6.38 -23.62 -4.11
CA TYR A 112 -6.01 -23.19 -5.45
C TYR A 112 -4.78 -23.98 -5.90
N THR A 113 -4.81 -24.52 -7.11
CA THR A 113 -3.68 -25.27 -7.68
C THR A 113 -2.87 -24.35 -8.58
N ILE A 114 -1.58 -24.16 -8.24
CA ILE A 114 -0.64 -23.33 -9.01
C ILE A 114 -0.57 -23.78 -10.47
N LYS A 115 -0.83 -22.85 -11.40
CA LYS A 115 -0.79 -23.05 -12.85
C LYS A 115 0.52 -22.50 -13.45
N PRO A 116 0.87 -22.88 -14.69
CA PRO A 116 2.03 -22.30 -15.37
C PRO A 116 1.92 -20.77 -15.49
N GLY A 117 2.91 -20.05 -14.95
CA GLY A 117 2.96 -18.58 -14.98
C GLY A 117 2.31 -17.89 -13.77
N ASP A 118 1.76 -18.66 -12.83
CA ASP A 118 1.22 -18.09 -11.59
C ASP A 118 2.34 -17.62 -10.66
N THR A 119 2.06 -16.52 -9.98
CA THR A 119 2.78 -16.04 -8.79
C THR A 119 1.75 -15.83 -7.70
N LEU A 120 2.15 -15.88 -6.42
CA LEU A 120 1.18 -15.57 -5.36
C LEU A 120 0.57 -14.16 -5.55
N TRP A 121 1.36 -13.23 -6.10
CA TRP A 121 0.93 -11.87 -6.46
C TRP A 121 -0.20 -11.86 -7.49
N ASN A 122 -0.03 -12.51 -8.64
CA ASN A 122 -1.06 -12.48 -9.68
C ASN A 122 -2.29 -13.31 -9.28
N ILE A 123 -2.11 -14.38 -8.52
CA ILE A 123 -3.19 -15.14 -7.92
C ILE A 123 -3.98 -14.22 -7.00
N ALA A 124 -3.33 -13.51 -6.08
CA ALA A 124 -4.01 -12.60 -5.18
C ALA A 124 -4.74 -11.48 -5.93
N GLN A 125 -4.14 -10.92 -6.99
CA GLN A 125 -4.83 -9.94 -7.83
C GLN A 125 -6.11 -10.52 -8.47
N GLN A 126 -6.02 -11.71 -9.05
CA GLN A 126 -7.12 -12.31 -9.82
C GLN A 126 -8.20 -12.92 -8.93
N GLU A 127 -7.79 -13.56 -7.85
CA GLU A 127 -8.63 -14.43 -7.03
C GLU A 127 -9.07 -13.77 -5.71
N LEU A 128 -8.33 -12.74 -5.26
CA LEU A 128 -8.57 -11.98 -4.03
C LEU A 128 -8.79 -10.49 -4.28
N GLY A 129 -8.79 -10.04 -5.55
CA GLY A 129 -9.02 -8.66 -5.95
C GLY A 129 -7.88 -7.68 -5.65
N ASN A 130 -6.89 -8.08 -4.85
CA ASN A 130 -5.73 -7.26 -4.52
C ASN A 130 -4.46 -8.13 -4.47
N PRO A 131 -3.40 -7.76 -5.21
CA PRO A 131 -2.19 -8.56 -5.30
C PRO A 131 -1.42 -8.69 -3.98
N TYR A 132 -1.50 -7.69 -3.10
CA TYR A 132 -0.84 -7.72 -1.79
C TYR A 132 -1.47 -8.72 -0.83
N ASN A 133 -2.70 -9.17 -1.08
CA ASN A 133 -3.30 -10.29 -0.33
C ASN A 133 -2.56 -11.62 -0.53
N TRP A 134 -1.51 -11.66 -1.36
CA TRP A 134 -0.64 -12.82 -1.50
C TRP A 134 -0.04 -13.27 -0.16
N VAL A 135 0.24 -12.33 0.76
CA VAL A 135 0.78 -12.64 2.10
C VAL A 135 -0.18 -13.46 2.95
N ASN A 136 -1.48 -13.38 2.64
CA ASN A 136 -2.53 -14.12 3.33
C ASN A 136 -2.81 -15.49 2.69
N ILE A 137 -2.15 -15.81 1.56
CA ILE A 137 -2.22 -17.13 0.95
C ILE A 137 -1.42 -18.09 1.82
N GLN A 138 -2.05 -19.20 2.18
CA GLN A 138 -1.51 -20.16 3.13
C GLN A 138 -1.00 -21.42 2.43
N LYS A 139 -0.01 -22.04 3.05
CA LYS A 139 0.41 -23.42 2.83
C LYS A 139 -0.63 -24.39 3.41
N GLU A 140 -0.46 -25.68 3.14
CA GLU A 140 -1.33 -26.74 3.67
C GLU A 140 -1.35 -26.81 5.20
N ASP A 141 -0.25 -26.43 5.85
CA ASP A 141 -0.14 -26.37 7.31
C ASP A 141 -0.74 -25.10 7.94
N GLY A 142 -1.33 -24.21 7.12
CA GLY A 142 -1.91 -22.94 7.54
C GLY A 142 -0.90 -21.80 7.73
N THR A 143 0.40 -22.04 7.54
CA THR A 143 1.42 -20.98 7.59
C THR A 143 1.44 -20.16 6.31
N THR A 144 1.87 -18.90 6.40
CA THR A 144 2.04 -18.02 5.23
C THR A 144 3.40 -18.24 4.54
N PHE A 145 3.50 -17.83 3.29
CA PHE A 145 4.73 -17.92 2.50
C PHE A 145 5.70 -16.78 2.86
N THR A 146 6.97 -17.11 3.01
CA THR A 146 8.06 -16.13 2.90
C THR A 146 8.26 -15.71 1.44
N GLU A 147 8.91 -14.58 1.19
CA GLU A 147 9.23 -14.15 -0.19
C GLU A 147 10.03 -15.21 -0.97
N ALA A 148 10.98 -15.87 -0.31
CA ALA A 148 11.80 -16.90 -0.93
C ALA A 148 10.96 -18.12 -1.34
N GLU A 149 9.99 -18.51 -0.54
CA GLU A 149 9.05 -19.60 -0.88
C GLU A 149 8.08 -19.16 -1.98
N ALA A 150 7.56 -17.93 -1.92
CA ALA A 150 6.64 -17.36 -2.91
C ALA A 150 7.28 -17.25 -4.31
N ARG A 151 8.61 -17.11 -4.41
CA ARG A 151 9.36 -17.11 -5.68
C ARG A 151 9.60 -18.51 -6.25
N ASN A 152 9.46 -19.56 -5.44
CA ASN A 152 9.81 -20.94 -5.80
C ASN A 152 8.60 -21.88 -5.85
N LEU A 153 7.42 -21.35 -6.19
CA LEU A 153 6.20 -22.13 -6.34
C LEU A 153 6.35 -23.23 -7.39
N GLN A 154 5.78 -24.40 -7.11
CA GLN A 154 5.76 -25.51 -8.05
C GLN A 154 4.42 -25.57 -8.78
N ILE A 155 4.45 -25.79 -10.08
CA ILE A 155 3.23 -26.06 -10.85
C ILE A 155 2.55 -27.30 -10.27
N GLY A 156 1.25 -27.22 -10.01
CA GLY A 156 0.48 -28.28 -9.34
C GLY A 156 0.53 -28.22 -7.81
N GLN A 157 1.33 -27.34 -7.21
CA GLN A 157 1.31 -27.11 -5.77
C GLN A 157 -0.06 -26.60 -5.33
N LEU A 158 -0.54 -27.11 -4.19
CA LEU A 158 -1.75 -26.60 -3.57
C LEU A 158 -1.40 -25.43 -2.66
N VAL A 159 -2.14 -24.33 -2.81
CA VAL A 159 -2.13 -23.18 -1.89
C VAL A 159 -3.56 -22.88 -1.44
N TYR A 160 -3.71 -22.21 -0.31
CA TYR A 160 -4.99 -21.99 0.33
C TYR A 160 -5.27 -20.50 0.35
N LEU A 161 -6.18 -20.08 -0.52
CA LEU A 161 -6.59 -18.70 -0.65
C LEU A 161 -7.60 -18.38 0.45
N PRO A 162 -7.47 -17.25 1.17
CA PRO A 162 -8.53 -16.81 2.06
C PRO A 162 -9.81 -16.63 1.24
N MET A 163 -10.90 -17.25 1.68
CA MET A 163 -12.21 -16.91 1.17
C MET A 163 -12.54 -15.53 1.72
N SER A 164 -12.73 -14.56 0.83
CA SER A 164 -13.28 -13.25 1.21
C SER A 164 -14.60 -13.47 1.92
N ASN A 165 -14.56 -13.34 3.25
CA ASN A 165 -15.70 -12.93 4.05
C ASN A 165 -15.56 -11.44 4.36
N SER A 166 -14.84 -10.68 3.53
CA SER A 166 -14.72 -9.23 3.71
C SER A 166 -16.14 -8.70 3.78
N PRO A 167 -16.57 -8.10 4.91
CA PRO A 167 -17.89 -7.50 5.01
C PRO A 167 -18.03 -6.28 4.08
N PHE A 168 -16.94 -5.86 3.44
CA PHE A 168 -16.87 -4.71 2.58
C PHE A 168 -17.11 -5.10 1.12
N GLU A 169 -18.11 -4.46 0.51
CA GLU A 169 -18.36 -4.45 -0.93
C GLU A 169 -17.29 -3.60 -1.63
N LEU A 170 -16.09 -4.17 -1.81
CA LEU A 170 -14.91 -3.45 -2.31
C LEU A 170 -15.17 -2.72 -3.63
N ASP A 171 -15.91 -3.33 -4.55
CA ASP A 171 -16.25 -2.71 -5.84
C ASP A 171 -17.06 -1.42 -5.64
N GLN A 172 -17.99 -1.39 -4.69
CA GLN A 172 -18.79 -0.19 -4.41
C GLN A 172 -17.94 0.93 -3.79
N ILE A 173 -16.96 0.58 -2.95
CA ILE A 173 -16.01 1.54 -2.38
C ILE A 173 -15.11 2.08 -3.47
N LEU A 174 -14.58 1.24 -4.36
CA LEU A 174 -13.72 1.69 -5.45
C LEU A 174 -14.47 2.55 -6.47
N ASP A 175 -15.74 2.22 -6.77
CA ASP A 175 -16.59 2.99 -7.68
C ASP A 175 -16.92 4.39 -7.16
N SER A 176 -16.83 4.64 -5.85
CA SER A 176 -17.05 5.96 -5.27
C SER A 176 -15.82 6.85 -5.27
N VAL A 177 -14.63 6.29 -5.49
CA VAL A 177 -13.38 7.04 -5.47
C VAL A 177 -13.27 7.87 -6.74
N GLU A 178 -12.82 9.13 -6.59
CA GLU A 178 -12.54 10.00 -7.74
C GLU A 178 -11.61 9.30 -8.76
N PRO A 179 -11.91 9.36 -10.08
CA PRO A 179 -11.17 8.60 -11.09
C PRO A 179 -9.66 8.85 -11.10
N SER A 180 -9.22 10.04 -10.68
CA SER A 180 -7.79 10.39 -10.61
C SER A 180 -7.03 9.69 -9.46
N MET A 181 -7.75 9.17 -8.47
CA MET A 181 -7.22 8.42 -7.33
C MET A 181 -7.39 6.92 -7.47
N LEU A 182 -8.28 6.45 -8.37
CA LEU A 182 -8.65 5.05 -8.51
C LEU A 182 -7.46 4.07 -8.62
N PRO A 183 -6.39 4.32 -9.41
CA PRO A 183 -5.25 3.40 -9.46
C PRO A 183 -4.57 3.21 -8.10
N TYR A 184 -4.48 4.26 -7.28
CA TYR A 184 -3.88 4.19 -5.95
C TYR A 184 -4.85 3.58 -4.93
N ALA A 185 -6.15 3.84 -5.08
CA ALA A 185 -7.21 3.25 -4.27
C ALA A 185 -7.29 1.73 -4.45
N GLN A 186 -7.14 1.23 -5.67
CA GLN A 186 -7.11 -0.21 -5.98
C GLN A 186 -6.01 -0.95 -5.18
N ASP A 187 -4.86 -0.31 -5.00
CA ASP A 187 -3.76 -0.85 -4.21
C ASP A 187 -3.96 -0.64 -2.70
N SER A 188 -4.35 0.56 -2.27
CA SER A 188 -4.34 0.97 -0.87
C SER A 188 -5.57 0.56 -0.07
N ILE A 189 -6.79 0.67 -0.62
CA ILE A 189 -8.03 0.41 0.12
C ILE A 189 -8.06 -1.02 0.66
N PRO A 190 -7.73 -2.06 -0.13
CA PRO A 190 -7.77 -3.42 0.41
C PRO A 190 -6.74 -3.65 1.52
N LEU A 191 -5.57 -3.00 1.45
CA LEU A 191 -4.56 -3.04 2.51
C LEU A 191 -5.06 -2.38 3.80
N ILE A 192 -5.70 -1.21 3.67
CA ILE A 192 -6.30 -0.48 4.80
C ILE A 192 -7.41 -1.30 5.43
N LEU A 193 -8.31 -1.87 4.62
CA LEU A 193 -9.41 -2.71 5.10
C LEU A 193 -8.91 -4.00 5.75
N SER A 194 -7.88 -4.65 5.19
CA SER A 194 -7.24 -5.80 5.82
C SER A 194 -6.69 -5.42 7.20
N GLN A 195 -6.06 -4.26 7.34
CA GLN A 195 -5.55 -3.81 8.63
C GLN A 195 -6.68 -3.43 9.60
N VAL A 196 -7.79 -2.87 9.13
CA VAL A 196 -9.01 -2.62 9.91
C VAL A 196 -9.51 -3.91 10.56
N GLU A 197 -9.63 -4.98 9.76
CA GLU A 197 -10.05 -6.31 10.24
C GLU A 197 -9.06 -6.87 11.27
N GLN A 198 -7.76 -6.87 10.95
CA GLN A 198 -6.70 -7.33 11.86
C GLN A 198 -6.66 -6.53 13.18
N SER A 199 -7.07 -5.27 13.12
CA SER A 199 -7.11 -4.38 14.29
C SER A 199 -8.41 -4.52 15.10
N GLY A 200 -9.35 -5.36 14.65
CA GLY A 200 -10.63 -5.61 15.32
C GLY A 200 -11.62 -4.45 15.22
N ILE A 201 -11.45 -3.54 14.25
CA ILE A 201 -12.33 -2.39 14.06
C ILE A 201 -13.54 -2.83 13.24
N THR A 202 -14.73 -2.79 13.84
CA THR A 202 -15.98 -3.23 13.20
C THR A 202 -17.01 -2.13 12.97
N ASP A 203 -16.81 -0.96 13.58
CA ASP A 203 -17.72 0.19 13.44
C ASP A 203 -17.51 0.84 12.06
N GLN A 204 -18.53 0.75 11.19
CA GLN A 204 -18.49 1.28 9.83
C GLN A 204 -18.17 2.78 9.79
N ALA A 205 -18.57 3.56 10.79
CA ALA A 205 -18.22 4.98 10.87
C ALA A 205 -16.73 5.20 11.16
N GLN A 206 -16.12 4.36 12.01
CA GLN A 206 -14.68 4.43 12.22
C GLN A 206 -13.91 4.07 10.95
N ILE A 207 -14.38 3.06 10.22
CA ILE A 207 -13.78 2.61 8.96
C ILE A 207 -13.88 3.70 7.90
N ALA A 208 -15.06 4.32 7.75
CA ALA A 208 -15.26 5.45 6.86
C ALA A 208 -14.29 6.60 7.14
N TYR A 209 -14.09 6.92 8.42
CA TYR A 209 -13.18 8.00 8.82
C TYR A 209 -11.70 7.69 8.56
N ILE A 210 -11.30 6.42 8.69
CA ILE A 210 -9.95 5.95 8.32
C ILE A 210 -9.70 6.16 6.81
N LEU A 211 -10.64 5.73 5.96
CA LEU A 211 -10.53 5.89 4.51
C LEU A 211 -10.50 7.37 4.10
N ALA A 212 -11.38 8.18 4.68
CA ALA A 212 -11.41 9.63 4.45
C ALA A 212 -10.09 10.31 4.83
N THR A 213 -9.46 9.85 5.93
CA THR A 213 -8.15 10.36 6.35
C THR A 213 -7.06 9.97 5.34
N ALA A 214 -7.01 8.71 4.89
CA ALA A 214 -6.03 8.27 3.89
C ALA A 214 -6.17 9.03 2.57
N GLU A 215 -7.41 9.27 2.14
CA GLU A 215 -7.73 10.07 0.97
C GLU A 215 -7.23 11.51 1.11
N HIS A 216 -7.58 12.16 2.22
CA HIS A 216 -7.19 13.56 2.44
C HIS A 216 -5.67 13.75 2.50
N GLU A 217 -4.98 12.91 3.27
CA GLU A 217 -3.55 13.10 3.59
C GLU A 217 -2.63 12.72 2.43
N SER A 218 -3.00 11.70 1.66
CA SER A 218 -2.10 11.10 0.67
C SER A 218 -2.73 10.85 -0.69
N HIS A 219 -4.02 11.19 -0.87
CA HIS A 219 -4.83 10.81 -2.02
C HIS A 219 -4.77 9.29 -2.23
N LEU A 220 -5.05 8.54 -1.14
CA LEU A 220 -5.06 7.08 -1.11
C LEU A 220 -3.71 6.47 -1.56
N GLY A 221 -2.60 7.11 -1.21
CA GLY A 221 -1.26 6.63 -1.51
C GLY A 221 -0.64 7.15 -2.80
N ARG A 222 -1.24 8.15 -3.46
CA ARG A 222 -0.55 8.89 -4.53
C ARG A 222 0.72 9.58 -4.02
N TRP A 223 0.67 10.11 -2.80
CA TRP A 223 1.78 10.84 -2.18
C TRP A 223 2.24 10.12 -0.92
N MET A 224 3.09 9.10 -1.09
CA MET A 224 3.64 8.30 0.02
C MET A 224 4.92 8.87 0.61
N GLU A 225 5.51 9.88 -0.03
CA GLU A 225 6.60 10.69 0.51
C GLU A 225 6.28 12.16 0.31
N GLU A 226 6.60 12.97 1.31
CA GLU A 226 6.55 14.41 1.19
C GLU A 226 7.49 14.88 0.06
N LEU A 227 6.98 15.80 -0.76
CA LEU A 227 7.73 16.43 -1.86
C LEU A 227 8.78 17.44 -1.36
N SER A 228 8.64 17.92 -0.13
CA SER A 228 9.62 18.78 0.52
C SER A 228 10.94 18.03 0.76
N ASP A 229 12.05 18.76 0.75
CA ASP A 229 13.38 18.22 1.05
C ASP A 229 13.56 17.86 2.54
N GLY A 230 12.65 18.30 3.41
CA GLY A 230 12.61 17.97 4.83
C GLY A 230 13.47 18.87 5.72
N TRP A 231 14.22 19.82 5.17
CA TRP A 231 15.09 20.70 5.96
C TRP A 231 14.31 21.59 6.93
N GLN A 232 13.03 21.87 6.68
CA GLN A 232 12.15 22.58 7.64
C GLN A 232 11.98 21.83 8.97
N TYR A 233 12.27 20.54 9.04
CA TYR A 233 12.20 19.74 10.27
C TYR A 233 13.54 19.60 10.98
N GLU A 234 14.63 20.12 10.41
CA GLU A 234 15.95 20.01 11.01
C GLU A 234 16.00 20.73 12.37
N GLY A 235 16.57 20.07 13.38
CA GLY A 235 16.70 20.63 14.74
C GLY A 235 15.39 20.74 15.53
N ARG A 236 14.25 20.28 14.99
CA ARG A 236 12.96 20.27 15.69
C ARG A 236 12.96 19.27 16.85
N GLN A 237 13.20 19.79 18.05
CA GLN A 237 13.26 18.98 19.28
C GLN A 237 11.95 18.27 19.61
N ASP A 238 10.81 18.89 19.31
CA ASP A 238 9.48 18.30 19.49
C ASP A 238 9.24 17.08 18.58
N LEU A 239 9.95 17.01 17.45
CA LEU A 239 9.96 15.86 16.53
C LEU A 239 11.07 14.84 16.86
N GLY A 240 11.89 15.11 17.86
CA GLY A 240 13.08 14.32 18.19
C GLY A 240 14.24 14.49 17.21
N ASN A 241 14.17 15.45 16.29
CA ASN A 241 15.21 15.71 15.30
C ASN A 241 16.37 16.47 15.94
N ILE A 242 17.22 15.76 16.68
CA ILE A 242 18.31 16.32 17.50
C ILE A 242 19.70 16.03 16.92
N HIS A 243 19.79 15.25 15.85
CA HIS A 243 21.04 14.95 15.17
C HIS A 243 21.08 15.64 13.79
N PRO A 244 22.27 16.10 13.36
CA PRO A 244 22.42 16.68 12.03
C PRO A 244 21.90 15.76 10.91
N GLY A 245 21.02 16.31 10.06
CA GLY A 245 20.43 15.60 8.92
C GLY A 245 19.14 14.84 9.26
N ASP A 246 18.63 14.96 10.48
CA ASP A 246 17.37 14.33 10.89
C ASP A 246 16.16 14.85 10.11
N GLY A 247 16.14 16.13 9.76
CA GLY A 247 15.03 16.75 9.05
C GLY A 247 14.72 16.05 7.72
N PRO A 248 15.64 16.08 6.75
CA PRO A 248 15.50 15.34 5.49
C PRO A 248 15.32 13.83 5.67
N ARG A 249 16.01 13.24 6.65
CA ARG A 249 15.96 11.79 6.90
C ARG A 249 14.55 11.34 7.34
N PHE A 250 13.92 12.09 8.23
CA PHE A 250 12.62 11.78 8.83
C PHE A 250 11.51 12.72 8.35
N LYS A 251 11.54 13.13 7.07
CA LYS A 251 10.44 13.81 6.39
C LYS A 251 9.17 12.94 6.29
N GLY A 252 8.03 13.56 5.95
CA GLY A 252 6.73 12.89 5.90
C GLY A 252 6.69 11.66 4.99
N ARG A 253 6.15 10.54 5.51
CA ARG A 253 5.92 9.28 4.76
C ARG A 253 4.65 8.55 5.14
N GLY A 254 4.16 7.75 4.18
CA GLY A 254 2.99 6.89 4.33
C GLY A 254 1.66 7.64 4.19
N TYR A 255 0.54 6.92 4.34
CA TYR A 255 -0.80 7.48 4.17
C TYR A 255 -1.10 8.66 5.09
N ILE A 256 -0.44 8.73 6.25
CA ILE A 256 -0.66 9.77 7.27
C ILE A 256 0.56 10.69 7.47
N GLN A 257 1.57 10.59 6.60
CA GLN A 257 2.74 11.47 6.58
C GLN A 257 3.48 11.57 7.94
N ILE A 258 3.80 10.42 8.56
CA ILE A 258 4.57 10.44 9.82
C ILE A 258 5.91 11.17 9.62
N THR A 259 6.24 12.06 10.56
CA THR A 259 7.39 12.96 10.45
C THR A 259 8.14 13.01 11.76
N GLY A 260 9.48 13.06 11.71
CA GLY A 260 10.33 13.23 12.88
C GLY A 260 10.85 11.93 13.49
N ARG A 261 12.12 11.93 13.91
CA ARG A 261 12.84 10.79 14.48
C ARG A 261 12.04 10.07 15.58
N SER A 262 11.37 10.81 16.47
CA SER A 262 10.60 10.22 17.57
C SER A 262 9.48 9.31 17.05
N ASN A 263 8.77 9.73 16.00
CA ASN A 263 7.69 8.95 15.40
C ASN A 263 8.21 7.71 14.69
N TYR A 264 9.32 7.85 13.95
CA TYR A 264 9.98 6.72 13.30
C TYR A 264 10.47 5.69 14.31
N GLN A 265 11.06 6.13 15.43
CA GLN A 265 11.50 5.24 16.51
C GLN A 265 10.32 4.55 17.19
N TYR A 266 9.23 5.28 17.45
CA TYR A 266 8.02 4.73 18.04
C TYR A 266 7.47 3.58 17.19
N TRP A 267 7.21 3.84 15.91
CA TRP A 267 6.69 2.82 15.00
C TRP A 267 7.69 1.70 14.72
N SER A 268 9.00 1.98 14.77
CA SER A 268 10.00 0.90 14.69
C SER A 268 9.82 -0.13 15.80
N ASN A 269 9.57 0.35 17.03
CA ASN A 269 9.39 -0.52 18.19
C ASN A 269 8.05 -1.28 18.14
N ILE A 270 6.97 -0.62 17.72
CA ILE A 270 5.64 -1.22 17.61
C ILE A 270 5.62 -2.32 16.54
N LEU A 271 6.24 -2.07 15.38
CA LEU A 271 6.20 -2.99 14.25
C LEU A 271 7.31 -4.05 14.29
N GLY A 272 8.34 -3.86 15.11
CA GLY A 272 9.56 -4.68 15.05
C GLY A 272 10.34 -4.49 13.75
N ILE A 273 10.16 -3.35 13.08
CA ILE A 273 10.76 -3.00 11.79
C ILE A 273 11.70 -1.82 12.00
N ASP A 274 12.93 -1.88 11.48
CA ASP A 274 13.88 -0.77 11.63
C ASP A 274 13.59 0.39 10.67
N LEU A 275 12.68 1.29 11.05
CA LEU A 275 12.37 2.52 10.32
C LEU A 275 13.36 3.66 10.63
N VAL A 276 14.20 3.54 11.67
CA VAL A 276 15.18 4.57 12.00
C VAL A 276 16.37 4.53 11.05
N ASN A 277 16.86 3.32 10.75
CA ASN A 277 17.91 3.13 9.77
C ASN A 277 17.37 3.08 8.34
N ASN A 278 16.11 2.65 8.15
CA ASN A 278 15.45 2.56 6.85
C ASN A 278 14.13 3.36 6.81
N PRO A 279 14.18 4.71 6.89
CA PRO A 279 12.97 5.53 6.98
C PRO A 279 12.07 5.44 5.74
N GLN A 280 12.61 5.16 4.56
CA GLN A 280 11.84 4.93 3.33
C GLN A 280 10.80 3.81 3.46
N ARG A 281 11.01 2.85 4.37
CA ARG A 281 10.07 1.76 4.60
C ARG A 281 8.71 2.23 5.14
N ALA A 282 8.65 3.40 5.77
CA ALA A 282 7.37 4.00 6.19
C ALA A 282 6.45 4.36 5.00
N SER A 283 6.99 4.38 3.77
CA SER A 283 6.22 4.54 2.53
C SER A 283 5.81 3.21 1.90
N GLU A 284 6.23 2.05 2.43
CA GLU A 284 5.72 0.75 2.01
C GLU A 284 4.21 0.68 2.34
N PRO A 285 3.32 0.40 1.37
CA PRO A 285 1.86 0.45 1.56
C PRO A 285 1.34 -0.32 2.78
N GLU A 286 1.86 -1.52 3.03
CA GLU A 286 1.46 -2.38 4.15
C GLU A 286 1.84 -1.78 5.51
N ILE A 287 3.07 -1.24 5.62
CA ILE A 287 3.56 -0.55 6.83
C ILE A 287 2.75 0.71 7.05
N ALA A 288 2.51 1.49 5.99
CA ALA A 288 1.73 2.72 6.06
C ALA A 288 0.27 2.46 6.47
N ALA A 289 -0.37 1.39 5.97
CA ALA A 289 -1.72 0.99 6.36
C ALA A 289 -1.76 0.62 7.85
N THR A 290 -0.75 -0.13 8.31
CA THR A 290 -0.58 -0.48 9.73
C THR A 290 -0.48 0.77 10.61
N ILE A 291 0.41 1.70 10.24
CA ILE A 291 0.61 2.97 10.94
C ILE A 291 -0.68 3.79 11.00
N LEU A 292 -1.36 3.95 9.86
CA LEU A 292 -2.62 4.70 9.76
C LEU A 292 -3.68 4.11 10.71
N VAL A 293 -4.01 2.84 10.53
CA VAL A 293 -5.14 2.21 11.22
C VAL A 293 -4.89 2.07 12.71
N GLN A 294 -3.74 1.49 13.10
CA GLN A 294 -3.43 1.31 14.52
C GLN A 294 -3.21 2.66 15.21
N GLY A 295 -2.59 3.62 14.53
CA GLY A 295 -2.34 4.93 15.11
C GLY A 295 -3.63 5.71 15.37
N MET A 296 -4.61 5.62 14.47
CA MET A 296 -5.94 6.21 14.68
C MET A 296 -6.74 5.47 15.75
N ARG A 297 -6.66 4.13 15.80
CA ARG A 297 -7.32 3.30 16.81
C ARG A 297 -6.80 3.57 18.22
N ASP A 298 -5.49 3.67 18.37
CA ASP A 298 -4.82 3.73 19.66
C ASP A 298 -4.47 5.18 20.06
N GLY A 299 -4.76 6.15 19.20
CA GLY A 299 -4.55 7.59 19.43
C GLY A 299 -3.08 8.00 19.50
N THR A 300 -2.20 7.31 18.77
CA THR A 300 -0.74 7.46 18.94
C THR A 300 -0.18 8.78 18.41
N PHE A 301 -0.93 9.48 17.56
CA PHE A 301 -0.44 10.73 16.94
C PHE A 301 -0.61 11.95 17.85
N THR A 302 -1.73 12.01 18.59
CA THR A 302 -2.11 13.22 19.36
C THR A 302 -2.61 12.90 20.78
N GLY A 303 -2.81 11.62 21.11
CA GLY A 303 -3.35 11.16 22.39
C GLY A 303 -4.87 10.97 22.41
N VAL A 304 -5.56 11.19 21.28
CA VAL A 304 -7.00 10.89 21.13
C VAL A 304 -7.22 9.93 19.95
N SER A 305 -8.20 9.06 20.09
CA SER A 305 -8.48 7.91 19.24
C SER A 305 -9.79 8.03 18.47
N LEU A 306 -10.03 7.11 17.54
CA LEU A 306 -11.32 6.94 16.86
C LEU A 306 -12.48 6.84 17.85
N SER A 307 -12.32 6.04 18.92
CA SER A 307 -13.40 5.79 19.88
C SER A 307 -13.76 7.02 20.73
N ASP A 308 -12.86 8.00 20.82
CA ASP A 308 -13.11 9.27 21.52
C ASP A 308 -14.09 10.19 20.77
N TYR A 309 -14.35 9.95 19.48
CA TYR A 309 -15.25 10.77 18.64
C TYR A 309 -16.34 9.97 17.91
N ILE A 310 -16.08 8.69 17.64
CA ILE A 310 -16.95 7.82 16.85
C ILE A 310 -17.15 6.53 17.64
N ASN A 311 -18.35 6.35 18.17
CA ASN A 311 -18.77 5.15 18.90
C ASN A 311 -20.30 5.03 18.94
N ASN A 312 -20.82 4.02 19.63
CA ASN A 312 -22.27 3.75 19.73
C ASN A 312 -23.13 4.92 20.25
N SER A 313 -22.54 5.94 20.89
CA SER A 313 -23.25 7.10 21.45
C SER A 313 -22.96 8.42 20.74
N GLN A 314 -21.95 8.47 19.85
CA GLN A 314 -21.55 9.70 19.17
C GLN A 314 -20.97 9.42 17.78
N LEU A 315 -21.29 10.31 16.85
CA LEU A 315 -20.73 10.34 15.52
C LEU A 315 -20.25 11.77 15.25
N ASP A 316 -18.97 12.04 15.52
CA ASP A 316 -18.37 13.38 15.39
C ASP A 316 -17.14 13.36 14.47
N PHE A 317 -17.39 13.21 13.17
CA PHE A 317 -16.33 13.23 12.16
C PHE A 317 -15.56 14.56 12.12
N TYR A 318 -16.22 15.67 12.45
CA TYR A 318 -15.56 16.97 12.47
C TYR A 318 -14.47 17.04 13.54
N ASN A 319 -14.79 16.69 14.79
CA ASN A 319 -13.79 16.70 15.85
C ASN A 319 -12.84 15.50 15.81
N ALA A 320 -13.20 14.40 15.13
CA ALA A 320 -12.30 13.28 14.88
C ALA A 320 -11.00 13.70 14.17
N ARG A 321 -10.96 14.87 13.51
CA ARG A 321 -9.72 15.39 12.91
C ARG A 321 -8.58 15.50 13.92
N ARG A 322 -8.94 15.74 15.19
CA ARG A 322 -8.03 15.82 16.34
C ARG A 322 -7.16 14.60 16.54
N ILE A 323 -7.56 13.44 16.02
CA ILE A 323 -6.77 12.21 16.04
C ILE A 323 -5.42 12.43 15.34
N VAL A 324 -5.40 13.15 14.22
CA VAL A 324 -4.20 13.32 13.38
C VAL A 324 -3.62 14.73 13.51
N ASN A 325 -4.47 15.75 13.50
CA ASN A 325 -4.04 17.15 13.54
C ASN A 325 -5.10 18.01 14.24
N ARG A 326 -4.87 19.30 14.42
CA ARG A 326 -5.94 20.25 14.78
C ARG A 326 -7.05 20.27 13.71
N LEU A 327 -8.07 21.08 13.89
CA LEU A 327 -9.28 21.10 13.03
C LEU A 327 -9.08 21.63 11.59
N ASP A 328 -7.85 21.65 11.08
CA ASP A 328 -7.63 22.04 9.69
C ASP A 328 -8.28 21.03 8.74
N ARG A 329 -8.99 21.54 7.74
CA ARG A 329 -9.79 20.79 6.76
C ARG A 329 -10.82 19.82 7.36
N ALA A 330 -11.16 19.98 8.65
CA ALA A 330 -12.04 19.06 9.37
C ALA A 330 -13.41 18.86 8.71
N SER A 331 -14.04 19.93 8.22
CA SER A 331 -15.32 19.85 7.49
C SER A 331 -15.23 19.04 6.20
N GLU A 332 -14.11 19.12 5.49
CA GLU A 332 -13.92 18.44 4.21
C GLU A 332 -13.68 16.94 4.43
N ILE A 333 -12.84 16.61 5.40
CA ILE A 333 -12.60 15.21 5.79
C ILE A 333 -13.89 14.58 6.34
N ALA A 334 -14.67 15.33 7.12
CA ALA A 334 -15.95 14.87 7.61
C ALA A 334 -16.93 14.56 6.47
N ALA A 335 -16.98 15.41 5.43
CA ALA A 335 -17.82 15.16 4.26
C ALA A 335 -17.38 13.89 3.50
N ILE A 336 -16.08 13.70 3.29
CA ILE A 336 -15.54 12.46 2.68
C ILE A 336 -15.91 11.24 3.52
N ALA A 337 -15.82 11.34 4.86
CA ALA A 337 -16.20 10.25 5.76
C ALA A 337 -17.71 9.95 5.71
N GLU A 338 -18.57 10.95 5.55
CA GLU A 338 -20.02 10.75 5.35
C GLU A 338 -20.31 9.99 4.05
N ASP A 339 -19.53 10.26 2.99
CA ASP A 339 -19.68 9.56 1.71
C ASP A 339 -19.24 8.10 1.79
N TYR A 340 -18.08 7.81 2.40
CA TYR A 340 -17.66 6.43 2.67
C TYR A 340 -18.64 5.70 3.59
N LEU A 341 -19.17 6.36 4.62
CA LEU A 341 -20.13 5.74 5.54
C LEU A 341 -21.39 5.29 4.80
N ARG A 342 -21.89 6.10 3.85
CA ARG A 342 -23.07 5.77 3.05
C ARG A 342 -22.90 4.51 2.20
N ILE A 343 -21.67 4.21 1.78
CA ILE A 343 -21.34 3.03 0.96
C ILE A 343 -21.18 1.80 1.85
N LEU A 344 -20.68 1.99 3.08
CA LEU A 344 -20.43 0.91 4.02
C LEU A 344 -21.71 0.40 4.70
N THR A 345 -22.79 1.19 4.74
CA THR A 345 -24.07 0.89 5.45
C THR A 345 -25.18 0.42 4.53
#